data_AF-A0A1W5ZX91-F1
#
_entry.id   AF-A0A1W5ZX91-F1
#
_cell.length_a   1.000
_cell.length_b   1.000
_cell.length_c   1.000
_cell.angle_alpha   90.00
_cell.angle_beta   90.00
_cell.angle_gamma   90.00
#
_symmetry.space_group_name_H-M   'P 1'
#
loop_
_entity.id
_entity.type
_entity.pdbx_description
1 polymer ?
#
loop_
_entity_poly.entity_id
_entity_poly.type
_entity_poly.pdbx_seq_one_letter_code
_entity_poly.pdbx_strand_id
1 'polypeptide(L)'
;MGSNRFLSASALMEKDYFDVEPISRRIKVYELPENMNEERMKELHTAAAEMNCDKLIFYVKAQTDEEEILRELSAKLEGEIKGFFRGEDTKIYAKYLDPDRNQPDSKNVISRVRELDLTSHAMKEGLQEGYTMTWGKEDQAEEMAKFYKSIFSKYPTPIHEPDYIVKMLNDNVHFSLIYHDGKIVSACSADIFSDYGAAEFTDCATLPAYRGQGLLSHQYPFLQEKMKALGIKTMYSYTRAISMGMNIITAQQGFTYGGCMVQNSMIGTGLEDMNIWYKQL
;
A
#
# COMPACT_ATOMS: atom_id res chain seq x y z
N MET A 1 -30.57 -12.07 8.27
CA MET A 1 -29.38 -12.94 8.21
C MET A 1 -28.96 -13.03 6.75
N GLY A 2 -28.20 -12.04 6.28
CA GLY A 2 -27.61 -12.02 4.94
C GLY A 2 -26.11 -12.10 5.10
N SER A 3 -25.56 -13.28 4.85
CA SER A 3 -24.12 -13.53 4.80
C SER A 3 -23.55 -12.74 3.64
N ASN A 4 -23.01 -11.54 3.92
CA ASN A 4 -22.02 -10.94 3.03
C ASN A 4 -20.77 -11.82 3.17
N ARG A 5 -20.62 -12.77 2.24
CA ARG A 5 -19.35 -13.47 2.02
C ARG A 5 -18.33 -12.42 1.61
N PHE A 6 -17.64 -11.87 2.59
CA PHE A 6 -16.32 -11.29 2.36
C PHE A 6 -15.44 -12.44 1.90
N LEU A 7 -15.21 -12.47 0.59
CA LEU A 7 -14.17 -13.32 0.04
C LEU A 7 -12.88 -12.80 0.64
N SER A 8 -12.33 -13.62 1.52
CA SER A 8 -10.95 -13.54 1.95
C SER A 8 -10.11 -13.37 0.66
N ALA A 9 -9.09 -12.51 0.66
CA ALA A 9 -8.18 -12.38 -0.49
C ALA A 9 -7.48 -13.69 -0.90
N SER A 10 -7.71 -14.79 -0.15
CA SER A 10 -7.25 -16.14 -0.44
C SER A 10 -8.36 -17.09 -0.94
N ALA A 11 -9.59 -16.61 -1.21
CA ALA A 11 -10.76 -17.45 -1.53
C ALA A 11 -11.46 -17.09 -2.86
N LEU A 12 -10.92 -16.20 -3.68
CA LEU A 12 -11.36 -16.00 -5.06
C LEU A 12 -10.60 -16.98 -5.98
N MET A 13 -11.26 -18.10 -6.26
CA MET A 13 -11.20 -18.95 -7.46
C MET A 13 -9.92 -18.93 -8.33
N GLU A 14 -9.38 -20.14 -8.56
CA GLU A 14 -8.39 -20.54 -9.58
C GLU A 14 -8.03 -19.50 -10.66
N LYS A 15 -6.89 -18.83 -10.47
CA LYS A 15 -6.04 -18.19 -11.50
C LYS A 15 -6.74 -17.31 -12.53
N ASP A 16 -7.36 -16.22 -12.08
CA ASP A 16 -7.40 -15.01 -12.89
C ASP A 16 -6.14 -14.19 -12.58
N TYR A 17 -5.41 -13.76 -13.61
CA TYR A 17 -4.12 -13.04 -13.53
C TYR A 17 -4.26 -11.59 -13.04
N PHE A 18 -5.38 -11.27 -12.38
CA PHE A 18 -5.74 -9.94 -11.94
C PHE A 18 -6.54 -9.97 -10.64
N ASP A 19 -6.36 -8.93 -9.83
CA ASP A 19 -7.08 -8.71 -8.58
C ASP A 19 -8.14 -7.62 -8.76
N VAL A 20 -9.38 -7.92 -8.39
CA VAL A 20 -10.48 -6.94 -8.41
C VAL A 20 -10.65 -6.30 -7.04
N GLU A 21 -10.55 -4.97 -6.99
CA GLU A 21 -10.73 -4.18 -5.77
C GLU A 21 -11.90 -3.19 -5.92
N PRO A 22 -13.15 -3.63 -5.70
CA PRO A 22 -14.34 -2.82 -5.99
C PRO A 22 -14.48 -1.58 -5.10
N ILE A 23 -13.97 -1.62 -3.85
CA ILE A 23 -14.01 -0.46 -2.94
C ILE A 23 -13.21 0.71 -3.51
N SER A 24 -12.05 0.43 -4.08
CA SER A 24 -11.20 1.40 -4.79
C SER A 24 -11.55 1.52 -6.27
N ARG A 25 -12.59 0.81 -6.75
CA ARG A 25 -13.05 0.80 -8.15
C ARG A 25 -11.91 0.50 -9.13
N ARG A 26 -11.03 -0.44 -8.79
CA ARG A 26 -9.85 -0.77 -9.62
C ARG A 26 -9.66 -2.26 -9.82
N ILE A 27 -8.95 -2.60 -10.88
CA ILE A 27 -8.38 -3.93 -11.11
C ILE A 27 -6.86 -3.79 -11.19
N LYS A 28 -6.12 -4.69 -10.56
CA LYS A 28 -4.67 -4.76 -10.65
C LYS A 28 -4.24 -6.01 -11.40
N VAL A 29 -3.26 -5.87 -12.27
CA VAL A 29 -2.58 -6.95 -12.96
C VAL A 29 -1.13 -6.92 -12.52
N TYR A 30 -0.74 -7.88 -11.71
CA TYR A 30 0.65 -8.06 -11.31
C TYR A 30 1.31 -9.05 -12.26
N GLU A 31 2.36 -8.60 -12.95
CA GLU A 31 3.00 -9.33 -14.06
C GLU A 31 2.04 -9.48 -15.27
N LEU A 32 2.39 -8.84 -16.38
CA LEU A 32 1.55 -8.87 -17.57
C LEU A 32 1.57 -10.29 -18.16
N PRO A 33 0.41 -10.89 -18.47
CA PRO A 33 0.38 -12.17 -19.18
C PRO A 33 1.14 -12.06 -20.51
N GLU A 34 1.96 -13.07 -20.82
CA GLU A 34 2.72 -13.15 -22.09
C GLU A 34 1.81 -13.04 -23.32
N ASN A 35 0.54 -13.46 -23.20
CA ASN A 35 -0.46 -13.40 -24.26
C ASN A 35 -1.43 -12.20 -24.12
N MET A 36 -1.01 -11.11 -23.47
CA MET A 36 -1.81 -9.88 -23.41
C MET A 36 -2.17 -9.41 -24.82
N ASN A 37 -3.46 -9.39 -25.11
CA ASN A 37 -4.03 -9.10 -26.42
C ASN A 37 -5.42 -8.46 -26.26
N GLU A 38 -6.12 -8.22 -27.38
CA GLU A 38 -7.47 -7.66 -27.34
C GLU A 38 -8.49 -8.52 -26.58
N GLU A 39 -8.33 -9.84 -26.56
CA GLU A 39 -9.23 -10.75 -25.85
C GLU A 39 -9.07 -10.61 -24.33
N ARG A 40 -7.83 -10.67 -23.83
CA ARG A 40 -7.51 -10.41 -22.41
C ARG A 40 -7.92 -9.01 -21.97
N MET A 41 -7.79 -8.02 -22.86
CA MET A 41 -8.32 -6.69 -22.59
C MET A 41 -9.85 -6.70 -22.50
N LYS A 42 -10.58 -7.41 -23.36
CA LYS A 42 -12.05 -7.55 -23.25
C LYS A 42 -12.46 -8.23 -21.95
N GLU A 43 -11.72 -9.23 -21.48
CA GLU A 43 -11.93 -9.86 -20.17
C GLU A 43 -11.81 -8.84 -19.03
N LEU A 44 -10.73 -8.05 -19.00
CA LEU A 44 -10.53 -7.00 -18.00
C LEU A 44 -11.63 -5.93 -18.04
N HIS A 45 -12.09 -5.53 -19.23
CA HIS A 45 -13.20 -4.58 -19.36
C HIS A 45 -14.53 -5.17 -18.86
N THR A 46 -14.76 -6.46 -19.10
CA THR A 46 -15.97 -7.16 -18.65
C THR A 46 -15.98 -7.23 -17.12
N ALA A 47 -14.89 -7.70 -16.52
CA ALA A 47 -14.74 -7.75 -15.06
C ALA A 47 -14.86 -6.35 -14.44
N ALA A 48 -14.28 -5.33 -15.07
CA ALA A 48 -14.39 -3.96 -14.59
C ALA A 48 -15.84 -3.45 -14.62
N ALA A 49 -16.59 -3.72 -15.69
CA ALA A 49 -17.99 -3.34 -15.79
C ALA A 49 -18.87 -4.06 -14.75
N GLU A 50 -18.67 -5.36 -14.55
CA GLU A 50 -19.43 -6.16 -13.58
C GLU A 50 -19.21 -5.70 -12.13
N MET A 51 -17.99 -5.27 -11.82
CA MET A 51 -17.57 -4.91 -10.47
C MET A 51 -17.54 -3.39 -10.24
N ASN A 52 -18.02 -2.60 -11.21
CA ASN A 52 -18.04 -1.15 -11.20
C ASN A 52 -16.65 -0.52 -10.93
N CYS A 53 -15.63 -1.13 -11.52
CA CYS A 53 -14.27 -0.62 -11.57
C CYS A 53 -14.07 0.23 -12.83
N ASP A 54 -13.27 1.27 -12.71
CA ASP A 54 -13.05 2.27 -13.77
C ASP A 54 -11.55 2.56 -14.01
N LYS A 55 -10.67 1.87 -13.29
CA LYS A 55 -9.21 1.97 -13.41
C LYS A 55 -8.59 0.57 -13.47
N LEU A 56 -7.76 0.34 -14.47
CA LEU A 56 -6.88 -0.83 -14.55
C LEU A 56 -5.46 -0.40 -14.21
N ILE A 57 -4.74 -1.21 -13.43
CA ILE A 57 -3.37 -0.95 -13.00
C ILE A 57 -2.51 -2.14 -13.41
N PHE A 58 -1.37 -1.87 -14.03
CA PHE A 58 -0.46 -2.88 -14.53
C PHE A 58 0.92 -2.69 -13.91
N TYR A 59 1.46 -3.75 -13.32
CA TYR A 59 2.84 -3.83 -12.87
C TYR A 59 3.61 -4.64 -13.90
N VAL A 60 4.53 -3.99 -14.61
CA VAL A 60 5.32 -4.60 -15.70
C VAL A 60 6.80 -4.51 -15.42
N LYS A 61 7.57 -5.46 -15.94
CA LYS A 61 9.04 -5.41 -15.84
C LYS A 61 9.57 -4.23 -16.66
N ALA A 62 10.40 -3.41 -16.04
CA ALA A 62 10.99 -2.26 -16.71
C ALA A 62 11.94 -2.70 -17.83
N GLN A 63 12.02 -1.91 -18.91
CA GLN A 63 12.90 -2.15 -20.05
C GLN A 63 12.59 -3.45 -20.82
N THR A 64 11.32 -3.82 -20.87
CA THR A 64 10.81 -4.97 -21.65
C THR A 64 9.75 -4.51 -22.65
N ASP A 65 9.40 -5.38 -23.59
CA ASP A 65 8.35 -5.16 -24.59
C ASP A 65 6.97 -4.97 -23.95
N GLU A 66 6.79 -5.37 -22.67
CA GLU A 66 5.57 -5.11 -21.90
C GLU A 66 5.23 -3.61 -21.82
N GLU A 67 6.25 -2.73 -21.77
CA GLU A 67 6.03 -1.29 -21.77
C GLU A 67 5.45 -0.77 -23.09
N GLU A 68 5.83 -1.38 -24.22
CA GLU A 68 5.32 -1.02 -25.54
C GLU A 68 3.85 -1.42 -25.69
N ILE A 69 3.50 -2.64 -25.26
CA ILE A 69 2.11 -3.12 -25.21
C ILE A 69 1.22 -2.14 -24.42
N LEU A 70 1.69 -1.68 -23.25
CA LEU A 70 0.92 -0.74 -22.45
C LEU A 70 0.80 0.66 -23.07
N ARG A 71 1.80 1.11 -23.82
CA ARG A 71 1.71 2.36 -24.61
C ARG A 71 0.67 2.23 -25.72
N GLU A 72 0.64 1.12 -26.45
CA GLU A 72 -0.37 0.85 -27.48
C GLU A 72 -1.79 0.81 -26.89
N LEU A 73 -1.95 0.27 -25.68
CA LEU A 73 -3.20 0.29 -24.92
C LEU A 73 -3.57 1.68 -24.36
N SER A 74 -2.77 2.71 -24.64
CA SER A 74 -2.93 4.07 -24.13
C SER A 74 -2.92 4.15 -22.60
N ALA A 75 -2.24 3.22 -21.93
CA ALA A 75 -2.03 3.28 -20.49
C ALA A 75 -0.97 4.35 -20.16
N LYS A 76 -1.15 5.03 -19.03
CA LYS A 76 -0.28 6.12 -18.57
C LYS A 76 0.66 5.62 -17.49
N LEU A 77 1.95 5.92 -17.62
CA LEU A 77 2.93 5.65 -16.57
C LEU A 77 2.61 6.49 -15.33
N GLU A 78 2.44 5.84 -14.17
CA GLU A 78 2.20 6.49 -12.87
C GLU A 78 3.46 6.48 -11.98
N GLY A 79 4.36 5.52 -12.18
CA GLY A 79 5.64 5.49 -11.47
C GLY A 79 6.41 4.19 -11.61
N GLU A 80 7.39 3.99 -10.75
CA GLU A 80 8.26 2.83 -10.70
C GLU A 80 8.56 2.39 -9.25
N ILE A 81 8.90 1.11 -9.10
CA ILE A 81 9.44 0.55 -7.86
C ILE A 81 10.65 -0.30 -8.23
N LYS A 82 11.85 0.14 -7.82
CA LYS A 82 13.08 -0.58 -8.16
C LYS A 82 13.24 -1.85 -7.34
N GLY A 83 13.64 -2.93 -7.99
CA GLY A 83 13.78 -4.26 -7.40
C GLY A 83 12.48 -4.95 -6.98
N PHE A 84 11.31 -4.48 -7.43
CA PHE A 84 10.01 -5.06 -7.04
C PHE A 84 9.87 -6.52 -7.44
N PHE A 85 10.32 -6.92 -8.63
CA PHE A 85 10.21 -8.28 -9.14
C PHE A 85 11.47 -9.08 -8.84
N ARG A 86 11.63 -9.51 -7.58
CA ARG A 86 12.76 -10.32 -7.07
C ARG A 86 14.14 -9.70 -7.35
N GLY A 87 14.20 -8.38 -7.40
CA GLY A 87 15.41 -7.61 -7.73
C GLY A 87 15.36 -6.92 -9.10
N GLU A 88 14.39 -7.24 -9.95
CA GLU A 88 14.12 -6.49 -11.19
C GLU A 88 13.18 -5.30 -10.93
N ASP A 89 13.39 -4.20 -11.66
CA ASP A 89 12.59 -2.98 -11.53
C ASP A 89 11.21 -3.16 -12.17
N THR A 90 10.16 -2.58 -11.55
CA THR A 90 8.83 -2.50 -12.17
C THR A 90 8.48 -1.06 -12.54
N LYS A 91 7.71 -0.92 -13.62
CA LYS A 91 6.92 0.27 -13.92
C LYS A 91 5.45 0.01 -13.71
N ILE A 92 4.76 1.01 -13.18
CA ILE A 92 3.34 0.97 -12.86
C ILE A 92 2.62 1.86 -13.86
N TYR A 93 1.68 1.27 -14.59
CA TYR A 93 0.84 1.96 -15.56
C TYR A 93 -0.63 1.90 -15.16
N ALA A 94 -1.38 2.93 -15.52
CA ALA A 94 -2.82 2.98 -15.34
C ALA A 94 -3.54 3.18 -16.67
N LYS A 95 -4.57 2.37 -16.93
CA LYS A 95 -5.56 2.62 -17.96
C LYS A 95 -6.86 3.07 -17.29
N TYR A 96 -7.31 4.27 -17.65
CA TYR A 96 -8.53 4.86 -17.16
C TYR A 96 -9.67 4.50 -18.10
N LEU A 97 -10.64 3.73 -17.60
CA LEU A 97 -11.84 3.35 -18.34
C LEU A 97 -12.87 4.48 -18.30
N ASP A 98 -12.90 5.23 -17.20
CA ASP A 98 -13.61 6.50 -17.08
C ASP A 98 -12.63 7.67 -17.30
N PRO A 99 -12.85 8.54 -18.32
CA PRO A 99 -12.02 9.72 -18.56
C PRO A 99 -11.91 10.67 -17.35
N ASP A 100 -12.91 10.71 -16.48
CA ASP A 100 -12.94 11.59 -15.30
C ASP A 100 -12.10 11.05 -14.13
N ARG A 101 -11.61 9.80 -14.20
CA ARG A 101 -10.81 9.15 -13.15
C ARG A 101 -9.34 9.61 -13.11
N ASN A 102 -8.88 10.33 -14.12
CA ASN A 102 -7.49 10.81 -14.23
C ASN A 102 -7.38 12.30 -13.86
N GLN A 103 -7.72 12.65 -12.62
CA GLN A 103 -7.64 14.01 -12.09
C GLN A 103 -6.65 14.07 -10.92
N PRO A 104 -5.36 14.36 -11.19
CA PRO A 104 -4.35 14.48 -10.14
C PRO A 104 -4.72 15.54 -9.11
N ASP A 105 -4.48 15.25 -7.84
CA ASP A 105 -4.72 16.19 -6.75
C ASP A 105 -3.63 17.27 -6.74
N SER A 106 -4.04 18.52 -6.98
CA SER A 106 -3.16 19.69 -6.95
C SER A 106 -2.54 19.97 -5.58
N LYS A 107 -3.05 19.32 -4.51
CA LYS A 107 -2.52 19.41 -3.15
C LYS A 107 -1.47 18.35 -2.83
N ASN A 108 -1.02 17.55 -3.81
CA ASN A 108 0.08 16.63 -3.62
C ASN A 108 1.30 17.35 -3.00
N VAL A 109 1.77 16.85 -1.87
CA VAL A 109 2.81 17.51 -1.05
C VAL A 109 4.24 17.22 -1.52
N ILE A 110 4.42 16.41 -2.55
CA ILE A 110 5.75 15.87 -2.90
C ILE A 110 6.79 16.97 -3.22
N SER A 111 6.41 18.05 -3.89
CA SER A 111 7.32 19.17 -4.17
C SER A 111 7.85 19.80 -2.89
N ARG A 112 6.94 20.06 -1.94
CA ARG A 112 7.26 20.61 -0.62
C ARG A 112 8.14 19.65 0.19
N VAL A 113 7.89 18.35 0.13
CA VAL A 113 8.71 17.34 0.83
C VAL A 113 10.14 17.32 0.31
N ARG A 114 10.35 17.50 -1.01
CA ARG A 114 11.69 17.54 -1.63
C ARG A 114 12.49 18.78 -1.26
N GLU A 115 11.83 19.87 -0.87
CA GLU A 115 12.46 21.11 -0.43
C GLU A 115 12.93 21.04 1.04
N LEU A 116 12.47 20.04 1.80
CA LEU A 116 12.85 19.89 3.20
C LEU A 116 14.25 19.30 3.35
N ASP A 117 15.04 19.86 4.26
CA ASP A 117 16.26 19.21 4.74
C ASP A 117 15.90 18.12 5.76
N LEU A 118 15.87 16.88 5.27
CA LEU A 118 15.55 15.70 6.07
C LEU A 118 16.80 15.05 6.69
N THR A 119 18.01 15.58 6.44
CA THR A 119 19.28 14.99 6.90
C THR A 119 19.55 15.21 8.38
N SER A 120 18.87 16.18 9.01
CA SER A 120 19.15 16.66 10.36
C SER A 120 18.36 15.99 11.49
N HIS A 121 17.47 15.04 11.18
CA HIS A 121 16.62 14.41 12.19
C HIS A 121 17.27 13.12 12.70
N ALA A 122 18.28 13.27 13.56
CA ALA A 122 18.77 12.17 14.37
C ALA A 122 17.57 11.59 15.15
N MET A 123 17.18 10.36 14.82
CA MET A 123 16.18 9.64 15.61
C MET A 123 16.69 9.61 17.06
N LYS A 124 15.85 10.03 18.00
CA LYS A 124 16.14 9.80 19.41
C LYS A 124 16.25 8.29 19.63
N GLU A 125 17.27 7.88 20.36
CA GLU A 125 17.45 6.47 20.69
C GLU A 125 16.28 5.99 21.55
N GLY A 126 15.57 4.97 21.05
CA GLY A 126 14.49 4.30 21.77
C GLY A 126 13.18 5.11 21.84
N LEU A 127 12.13 4.40 22.24
CA LEU A 127 10.84 5.02 22.58
C LEU A 127 10.96 5.76 23.91
N GLN A 128 10.13 6.79 24.09
CA GLN A 128 10.02 7.50 25.37
C GLN A 128 9.53 6.56 26.48
N GLU A 129 9.84 6.88 27.73
CA GLU A 129 9.32 6.15 28.88
C GLU A 129 7.78 6.08 28.85
N GLY A 130 7.23 4.92 29.23
CA GLY A 130 5.78 4.65 29.16
C GLY A 130 5.29 4.11 27.81
N TYR A 131 6.12 4.18 26.76
CA TYR A 131 5.82 3.55 25.47
C TYR A 131 6.48 2.19 25.33
N THR A 132 5.78 1.26 24.69
CA THR A 132 6.35 -0.05 24.32
C THR A 132 6.02 -0.38 22.86
N MET A 133 6.91 -1.12 22.19
CA MET A 133 6.69 -1.61 20.83
C MET A 133 6.71 -3.13 20.81
N THR A 134 5.71 -3.73 20.19
CA THR A 134 5.57 -5.19 20.07
C THR A 134 5.13 -5.58 18.66
N TRP A 135 5.36 -6.83 18.31
CA TRP A 135 4.68 -7.47 17.19
C TRP A 135 3.21 -7.70 17.51
N GLY A 136 2.34 -7.48 16.53
CA GLY A 136 0.93 -7.84 16.60
C GLY A 136 0.74 -9.37 16.58
N LYS A 137 -0.30 -9.82 17.28
CA LYS A 137 -0.67 -11.22 17.45
C LYS A 137 -2.18 -11.39 17.31
N GLU A 138 -2.63 -12.62 17.06
CA GLU A 138 -4.05 -12.92 16.87
C GLU A 138 -4.92 -12.56 18.08
N ASP A 139 -4.41 -12.75 19.30
CA ASP A 139 -5.09 -12.38 20.54
C ASP A 139 -5.30 -10.86 20.70
N GLN A 140 -4.62 -10.05 19.90
CA GLN A 140 -4.76 -8.58 19.84
C GLN A 140 -5.64 -8.12 18.68
N ALA A 141 -6.16 -9.02 17.83
CA ALA A 141 -6.92 -8.64 16.64
C ALA A 141 -8.14 -7.76 16.95
N GLU A 142 -8.84 -8.03 18.05
CA GLU A 142 -9.94 -7.17 18.51
C GLU A 142 -9.49 -5.74 18.85
N GLU A 143 -8.35 -5.59 19.51
CA GLU A 143 -7.83 -4.28 19.89
C GLU A 143 -7.35 -3.51 18.65
N MET A 144 -6.64 -4.19 17.75
CA MET A 144 -6.20 -3.62 16.49
C MET A 144 -7.38 -3.15 15.63
N ALA A 145 -8.43 -3.96 15.52
CA ALA A 145 -9.66 -3.60 14.80
C ALA A 145 -10.32 -2.35 15.39
N LYS A 146 -10.43 -2.27 16.73
CA LYS A 146 -10.95 -1.09 17.44
C LYS A 146 -10.08 0.14 17.18
N PHE A 147 -8.76 -0.01 17.22
CA PHE A 147 -7.80 1.05 16.91
C PHE A 147 -8.00 1.58 15.49
N TYR A 148 -8.02 0.72 14.47
CA TYR A 148 -8.18 1.14 13.08
C TYR A 148 -9.53 1.79 12.80
N LYS A 149 -10.61 1.24 13.39
CA LYS A 149 -11.96 1.83 13.32
C LYS A 149 -12.02 3.25 13.88
N SER A 150 -11.20 3.57 14.89
CA SER A 150 -11.16 4.92 15.47
C SER A 150 -10.44 5.95 14.59
N ILE A 151 -9.62 5.50 13.63
CA ILE A 151 -8.79 6.37 12.78
C ILE A 151 -9.38 6.48 11.37
N PHE A 152 -9.83 5.36 10.81
CA PHE A 152 -10.33 5.29 9.45
C PHE A 152 -11.85 5.16 9.44
N SER A 153 -12.54 6.22 9.01
CA SER A 153 -13.98 6.15 8.74
C SER A 153 -14.30 5.26 7.55
N LYS A 154 -13.41 5.23 6.55
CA LYS A 154 -13.46 4.34 5.39
C LYS A 154 -12.03 4.00 4.96
N TYR A 155 -11.79 2.71 4.71
CA TYR A 155 -10.50 2.18 4.27
C TYR A 155 -10.71 1.13 3.17
N PRO A 156 -9.76 0.91 2.23
CA PRO A 156 -9.93 -0.03 1.13
C PRO A 156 -10.10 -1.48 1.56
N THR A 157 -9.55 -1.85 2.72
CA THR A 157 -9.62 -3.20 3.29
C THR A 157 -10.45 -3.19 4.58
N PRO A 158 -11.06 -4.33 4.97
CA PRO A 158 -11.85 -4.43 6.20
C PRO A 158 -10.96 -4.57 7.45
N ILE A 159 -9.94 -3.72 7.60
CA ILE A 159 -9.01 -3.71 8.73
C ILE A 159 -9.64 -3.33 10.08
N HIS A 160 -10.92 -3.00 10.08
CA HIS A 160 -11.73 -2.80 11.29
C HIS A 160 -12.46 -4.07 11.74
N GLU A 161 -12.29 -5.19 11.03
CA GLU A 161 -12.87 -6.49 11.35
C GLU A 161 -11.79 -7.42 11.92
N PRO A 162 -11.94 -7.93 13.16
CA PRO A 162 -10.93 -8.78 13.81
C PRO A 162 -10.56 -10.02 12.97
N ASP A 163 -11.55 -10.70 12.39
CA ASP A 163 -11.32 -11.90 11.55
C ASP A 163 -10.44 -11.61 10.33
N TYR A 164 -10.55 -10.40 9.77
CA TYR A 164 -9.70 -9.97 8.66
C TYR A 164 -8.25 -9.74 9.12
N ILE A 165 -8.06 -9.16 10.30
CA ILE A 165 -6.72 -8.98 10.88
C ILE A 165 -6.07 -10.34 11.18
N VAL A 166 -6.83 -11.30 11.73
CA VAL A 166 -6.34 -12.68 11.92
C VAL A 166 -5.95 -13.30 10.59
N LYS A 167 -6.73 -13.10 9.52
CA LYS A 167 -6.34 -13.54 8.18
C LYS A 167 -5.01 -12.90 7.77
N MET A 168 -4.86 -11.59 7.89
CA MET A 168 -3.62 -10.88 7.51
C MET A 168 -2.40 -11.43 8.26
N LEU A 169 -2.52 -11.64 9.58
CA LEU A 169 -1.46 -12.22 10.41
C LEU A 169 -1.06 -13.63 9.94
N ASN A 170 -2.01 -14.41 9.42
CA ASN A 170 -1.77 -15.74 8.85
C ASN A 170 -1.30 -15.72 7.39
N ASP A 171 -1.39 -14.57 6.71
CA ASP A 171 -1.15 -14.38 5.27
C ASP A 171 0.08 -13.48 5.03
N ASN A 172 1.13 -13.71 5.82
CA ASN A 172 2.43 -13.01 5.76
C ASN A 172 2.43 -11.50 6.06
N VAL A 173 1.41 -10.97 6.75
CA VAL A 173 1.44 -9.58 7.23
C VAL A 173 2.02 -9.49 8.64
N HIS A 174 3.03 -8.64 8.81
CA HIS A 174 3.65 -8.37 10.10
C HIS A 174 3.28 -6.98 10.63
N PHE A 175 2.57 -6.93 11.76
CA PHE A 175 2.20 -5.67 12.41
C PHE A 175 3.20 -5.25 13.47
N SER A 176 3.62 -3.99 13.43
CA SER A 176 4.24 -3.29 14.55
C SER A 176 3.16 -2.51 15.31
N LEU A 177 3.08 -2.70 16.62
CA LEU A 177 2.16 -2.00 17.51
C LEU A 177 2.95 -1.22 18.57
N ILE A 178 2.63 0.05 18.76
CA ILE A 178 3.12 0.87 19.87
C ILE A 178 1.98 1.09 20.86
N TYR A 179 2.25 0.78 22.13
CA TYR A 179 1.35 0.99 23.26
C TYR A 179 1.78 2.16 24.12
N HIS A 180 0.80 2.84 24.72
CA HIS A 180 0.98 3.80 25.82
C HIS A 180 -0.20 3.69 26.77
N ASP A 181 0.03 3.60 28.08
CA ASP A 181 -1.01 3.33 29.09
C ASP A 181 -1.89 2.11 28.78
N GLY A 182 -1.28 1.02 28.27
CA GLY A 182 -1.97 -0.25 28.03
C GLY A 182 -2.93 -0.27 26.83
N LYS A 183 -2.86 0.72 25.92
CA LYS A 183 -3.66 0.78 24.68
C LYS A 183 -2.76 1.00 23.46
N ILE A 184 -3.13 0.44 22.31
CA ILE A 184 -2.48 0.75 21.03
C ILE A 184 -2.67 2.25 20.70
N VAL A 185 -1.58 2.95 20.45
CA VAL A 185 -1.56 4.37 20.06
C VAL A 185 -0.98 4.61 18.66
N SER A 186 -0.19 3.66 18.15
CA SER A 186 0.32 3.67 16.77
C SER A 186 0.46 2.25 16.25
N ALA A 187 0.13 2.02 14.98
CA ALA A 187 0.30 0.74 14.30
C ALA A 187 0.80 0.98 12.87
N CYS A 188 1.54 0.02 12.31
CA CYS A 188 2.02 0.02 10.93
C CYS A 188 2.36 -1.43 10.57
N SER A 189 2.03 -1.86 9.37
CA SER A 189 2.19 -3.25 8.93
C SER A 189 3.18 -3.35 7.77
N ALA A 190 3.77 -4.53 7.60
CA ALA A 190 4.48 -4.94 6.41
C ALA A 190 3.76 -6.13 5.79
N ASP A 191 3.17 -5.94 4.61
CA ASP A 191 2.49 -6.97 3.82
C ASP A 191 3.47 -7.55 2.79
N ILE A 192 3.72 -8.86 2.85
CA ILE A 192 4.77 -9.51 2.05
C ILE A 192 4.19 -10.11 0.78
N PHE A 193 4.65 -9.58 -0.35
CA PHE A 193 4.39 -10.10 -1.68
C PHE A 193 5.46 -11.13 -2.03
N SER A 194 5.31 -12.34 -1.50
CA SER A 194 6.31 -13.41 -1.60
C SER A 194 6.67 -13.74 -3.05
N ASP A 195 5.70 -13.73 -3.96
CA ASP A 195 5.94 -14.01 -5.38
C ASP A 195 6.87 -12.99 -6.03
N TYR A 196 6.87 -11.75 -5.54
CA TYR A 196 7.70 -10.66 -6.03
C TYR A 196 8.94 -10.42 -5.15
N GLY A 197 9.04 -11.01 -3.96
CA GLY A 197 10.16 -10.74 -3.04
C GLY A 197 10.19 -9.29 -2.56
N ALA A 198 9.03 -8.64 -2.50
CA ALA A 198 8.82 -7.28 -2.06
C ALA A 198 7.86 -7.23 -0.85
N ALA A 199 7.91 -6.14 -0.08
CA ALA A 199 6.98 -5.92 1.01
C ALA A 199 6.42 -4.49 0.99
N GLU A 200 5.09 -4.36 1.14
CA GLU A 200 4.44 -3.06 1.29
C GLU A 200 4.40 -2.65 2.76
N PHE A 201 4.92 -1.47 3.10
CA PHE A 201 4.64 -0.82 4.37
C PHE A 201 3.32 -0.08 4.26
N THR A 202 2.31 -0.58 4.96
CA THR A 202 0.92 -0.16 4.85
C THR A 202 0.23 -0.14 6.20
N ASP A 203 -1.05 0.23 6.22
CA ASP A 203 -1.87 0.34 7.44
C ASP A 203 -1.24 1.21 8.55
N CYS A 204 -0.40 2.18 8.17
CA CYS A 204 0.33 3.00 9.13
C CYS A 204 -0.56 4.13 9.65
N ALA A 205 -0.77 4.14 10.96
CA ALA A 205 -1.70 5.02 11.62
C ALA A 205 -1.23 5.36 13.03
N THR A 206 -1.49 6.59 13.46
CA THR A 206 -1.25 7.06 14.83
C THR A 206 -2.47 7.85 15.30
N LEU A 207 -2.92 7.56 16.54
CA LEU A 207 -4.03 8.28 17.16
C LEU A 207 -3.76 9.80 17.16
N PRO A 208 -4.76 10.66 16.91
CA PRO A 208 -4.56 12.11 16.79
C PRO A 208 -3.77 12.75 17.93
N ALA A 209 -4.03 12.35 19.18
CA ALA A 209 -3.35 12.88 20.38
C ALA A 209 -1.87 12.48 20.47
N TYR A 210 -1.44 11.48 19.70
CA TYR A 210 -0.07 10.92 19.72
C TYR A 210 0.74 11.27 18.47
N ARG A 211 0.16 12.06 17.54
CA ARG A 211 0.85 12.51 16.33
C ARG A 211 1.95 13.52 16.65
N GLY A 212 2.96 13.59 15.78
CA GLY A 212 4.09 14.50 15.95
C GLY A 212 5.14 14.06 16.97
N GLN A 213 4.97 12.88 17.59
CA GLN A 213 5.89 12.34 18.59
C GLN A 213 6.94 11.37 18.01
N GLY A 214 6.98 11.20 16.69
CA GLY A 214 7.95 10.32 16.03
C GLY A 214 7.67 8.82 16.14
N LEU A 215 6.48 8.39 16.57
CA LEU A 215 6.17 6.96 16.79
C LEU A 215 6.44 6.09 15.54
N LEU A 216 5.98 6.51 14.36
CA LEU A 216 6.26 5.80 13.10
C LEU A 216 7.75 5.73 12.75
N SER A 217 8.58 6.68 13.20
CA SER A 217 10.04 6.61 12.98
C SER A 217 10.71 5.46 13.73
N HIS A 218 10.07 4.92 14.76
CA HIS A 218 10.53 3.70 15.43
C HIS A 218 9.99 2.43 14.78
N GLN A 219 8.77 2.49 14.22
CA GLN A 219 8.11 1.32 13.60
C GLN A 219 8.74 0.94 12.25
N TYR A 220 9.11 1.93 11.43
CA TYR A 220 9.76 1.68 10.13
C TYR A 220 11.04 0.83 10.24
N PRO A 221 12.05 1.20 11.04
CA PRO A 221 13.26 0.39 11.19
C PRO A 221 12.95 -0.97 11.84
N PHE A 222 11.99 -1.05 12.77
CA PHE A 222 11.57 -2.30 13.37
C PHE A 222 10.98 -3.29 12.34
N LEU A 223 10.12 -2.81 11.45
CA LEU A 223 9.60 -3.58 10.31
C LEU A 223 10.73 -3.93 9.32
N GLN A 224 11.60 -2.97 9.02
CA GLN A 224 12.71 -3.14 8.08
C GLN A 224 13.65 -4.28 8.49
N GLU A 225 14.03 -4.36 9.76
CA GLU A 225 14.93 -5.43 10.22
C GLU A 225 14.28 -6.81 10.10
N LYS A 226 12.96 -6.91 10.31
CA LYS A 226 12.21 -8.15 10.03
C LYS A 226 12.21 -8.48 8.54
N MET A 227 11.99 -7.50 7.66
CA MET A 227 12.00 -7.72 6.20
C MET A 227 13.38 -8.19 5.71
N LYS A 228 14.47 -7.59 6.20
CA LYS A 228 15.84 -8.05 5.91
C LYS A 228 16.07 -9.48 6.37
N ALA A 229 15.65 -9.83 7.58
CA ALA A 229 15.79 -11.18 8.11
C ALA A 229 15.01 -12.23 7.32
N LEU A 230 13.90 -11.84 6.67
CA LEU A 230 13.10 -12.67 5.78
C LEU A 230 13.64 -12.70 4.33
N GLY A 231 14.72 -11.99 4.03
CA GLY A 231 15.33 -11.98 2.69
C GLY A 231 14.59 -11.14 1.65
N ILE A 232 13.69 -10.25 2.07
CA ILE A 232 12.99 -9.31 1.20
C ILE A 232 14.00 -8.41 0.50
N LYS A 233 13.82 -8.18 -0.81
CA LYS A 233 14.72 -7.37 -1.63
C LYS A 233 14.34 -5.90 -1.66
N THR A 234 13.04 -5.63 -1.62
CA THR A 234 12.50 -4.29 -1.79
C THR A 234 11.34 -4.06 -0.84
N MET A 235 11.39 -2.96 -0.10
CA MET A 235 10.22 -2.43 0.59
C MET A 235 9.63 -1.31 -0.24
N TYR A 236 8.31 -1.17 -0.24
CA TYR A 236 7.63 -0.04 -0.85
C TYR A 236 6.47 0.44 0.02
N SER A 237 5.93 1.61 -0.27
CA SER A 237 4.76 2.14 0.43
C SER A 237 3.97 3.06 -0.48
N TYR A 238 2.65 3.00 -0.37
CA TYR A 238 1.75 3.97 -0.93
C TYR A 238 1.27 4.91 0.16
N THR A 239 1.72 6.17 0.08
CA THR A 239 1.28 7.21 1.02
C THR A 239 0.29 8.13 0.34
N ARG A 240 -0.79 8.52 1.03
CA ARG A 240 -1.71 9.54 0.50
C ARG A 240 -0.92 10.78 0.10
N ALA A 241 -1.10 11.23 -1.14
CA ALA A 241 -0.34 12.31 -1.75
C ALA A 241 -0.44 13.62 -0.98
N ILE A 242 -1.58 13.88 -0.33
CA ILE A 242 -1.81 15.09 0.48
C ILE A 242 -1.28 14.97 1.92
N SER A 243 -0.87 13.77 2.36
CA SER A 243 -0.46 13.52 3.74
C SER A 243 1.01 13.92 3.93
N MET A 244 1.23 15.18 4.32
CA MET A 244 2.58 15.72 4.57
C MET A 244 3.36 14.85 5.56
N GLY A 245 2.76 14.49 6.70
CA GLY A 245 3.44 13.70 7.73
C GLY A 245 3.90 12.32 7.23
N MET A 246 3.05 11.61 6.47
CA MET A 246 3.38 10.28 5.93
C MET A 246 4.48 10.35 4.85
N ASN A 247 4.45 11.37 4.00
CA ASN A 247 5.49 11.55 2.98
C ASN A 247 6.82 11.97 3.61
N ILE A 248 6.81 12.86 4.61
CA ILE A 248 8.01 13.25 5.35
C ILE A 248 8.65 12.04 6.03
N ILE A 249 7.89 11.27 6.81
CA ILE A 249 8.47 10.12 7.53
C ILE A 249 9.03 9.08 6.57
N THR A 250 8.33 8.79 5.47
CA THR A 250 8.78 7.82 4.48
C THR A 250 10.09 8.28 3.82
N ALA A 251 10.18 9.56 3.45
CA ALA A 251 11.43 10.14 2.93
C ALA A 251 12.56 10.15 3.97
N GLN A 252 12.29 10.51 5.23
CA GLN A 252 13.27 10.47 6.33
C GLN A 252 13.81 9.07 6.58
N GLN A 253 13.01 8.03 6.35
CA GLN A 253 13.41 6.63 6.49
C GLN A 253 14.21 6.11 5.28
N GLY A 254 14.57 6.99 4.34
CA GLY A 254 15.44 6.70 3.20
C GLY A 254 14.71 6.00 2.05
N PHE A 255 13.39 6.12 1.96
CA PHE A 255 12.68 5.67 0.77
C PHE A 255 12.82 6.70 -0.35
N THR A 256 12.94 6.20 -1.57
CA THR A 256 12.99 6.98 -2.81
C THR A 256 11.58 7.15 -3.37
N TYR A 257 11.25 8.35 -3.82
CA TYR A 257 9.98 8.62 -4.51
C TYR A 257 9.99 8.00 -5.91
N GLY A 258 8.99 7.15 -6.21
CA GLY A 258 8.85 6.44 -7.47
C GLY A 258 7.78 6.98 -8.42
N GLY A 259 6.92 7.91 -7.98
CA GLY A 259 5.82 8.42 -8.79
C GLY A 259 4.54 8.63 -7.98
N CYS A 260 3.42 8.81 -8.66
CA CYS A 260 2.12 9.03 -8.02
C CYS A 260 1.02 8.31 -8.77
N MET A 261 0.33 7.40 -8.06
CA MET A 261 -0.85 6.72 -8.57
C MET A 261 -2.07 7.61 -8.36
N VAL A 262 -2.66 8.13 -9.42
CA VAL A 262 -3.76 9.11 -9.36
C VAL A 262 -5.08 8.41 -9.03
N GLN A 263 -5.85 8.98 -8.09
CA GLN A 263 -7.15 8.47 -7.63
C GLN A 263 -7.15 6.95 -7.41
N ASN A 264 -6.12 6.48 -6.71
CA ASN A 264 -5.77 5.07 -6.64
C ASN A 264 -6.56 4.32 -5.56
N SER A 265 -6.74 4.93 -4.38
CA SER A 265 -7.28 4.23 -3.21
C SER A 265 -8.47 5.00 -2.62
N MET A 266 -9.55 4.27 -2.29
CA MET A 266 -10.70 4.85 -1.60
C MET A 266 -10.43 4.98 -0.09
N ILE A 267 -10.12 6.19 0.38
CA ILE A 267 -9.82 6.46 1.79
C ILE A 267 -10.64 7.65 2.27
N GLY A 268 -11.35 7.49 3.39
CA GLY A 268 -12.23 8.53 3.94
C GLY A 268 -13.38 8.87 3.00
N THR A 269 -13.37 10.09 2.45
CA THR A 269 -14.49 10.64 1.67
C THR A 269 -14.38 10.42 0.15
N GLY A 270 -13.27 9.90 -0.35
CA GLY A 270 -13.08 9.77 -1.80
C GLY A 270 -11.86 8.96 -2.21
N LEU A 271 -11.57 9.05 -3.50
CA LEU A 271 -10.42 8.45 -4.13
C LEU A 271 -9.23 9.39 -3.99
N GLU A 272 -8.15 8.86 -3.43
CA GLU A 272 -6.96 9.62 -3.11
C GLU A 272 -5.81 9.24 -4.04
N ASP A 273 -5.03 10.24 -4.42
CA ASP A 273 -3.73 10.05 -5.03
C ASP A 273 -2.77 9.42 -4.03
N MET A 274 -1.92 8.50 -4.49
CA MET A 274 -0.98 7.78 -3.66
C MET A 274 0.44 7.95 -4.21
N ASN A 275 1.29 8.65 -3.46
CA ASN A 275 2.72 8.74 -3.76
C ASN A 275 3.38 7.38 -3.54
N ILE A 276 4.10 6.93 -4.55
CA ILE A 276 4.88 5.69 -4.56
C ILE A 276 6.22 5.97 -3.91
N TRP A 277 6.58 5.16 -2.92
CA TRP A 277 7.89 5.19 -2.26
C TRP A 277 8.49 3.80 -2.25
N TYR A 278 9.80 3.68 -2.46
CA TYR A 278 10.49 2.39 -2.42
C TYR A 278 11.88 2.46 -1.81
N LYS A 279 12.37 1.35 -1.28
CA LYS A 279 13.70 1.19 -0.70
C LYS A 279 14.20 -0.24 -0.93
N GLN A 280 15.30 -0.37 -1.65
CA GLN A 280 16.00 -1.65 -1.81
C GLN A 280 16.79 -1.96 -0.52
N LEU A 281 16.75 -3.22 -0.09
CA LEU A 281 17.32 -3.72 1.18
C LEU A 281 18.72 -4.31 1.04
#